data_AF-A0A1E5IPV5-F1
#
_entry.id   AF-A0A1E5IPV5-F1
#
_cell.length_a   1.000
_cell.length_b   1.000
_cell.length_c   1.000
_cell.angle_alpha   90.00
_cell.angle_beta   90.00
_cell.angle_gamma   90.00
#
_symmetry.space_group_name_H-M   'P 1'
#
loop_
_entity.id
_entity.type
_entity.pdbx_description
1 polymer ?
#
loop_
_entity_poly.entity_id
_entity_poly.type
_entity_poly.pdbx_seq_one_letter_code
_entity_poly.pdbx_strand_id
1 'polypeptide(L)'
;MKAYTWFLILIVGSFTGCYGDRILSNLLFDKYCSEEGRTGQFIYERVGLGEEYFIPIPKNRRELVRVDRGYFIDNDKLLIDEKRFLKDFVYSDTREILISQFGPIYSYENTVVRKSDNKVLSKKIFLVNEKGWLFRQSILWVAVGDHCPEYRGNLVVKSESKTFYKDLIDNTFYKK
;
A
#
# COMPACT_ATOMS: atom_id res chain seq x y z
N MET A 1 44.49 -26.01 -17.55
CA MET A 1 44.10 -25.49 -16.22
C MET A 1 43.72 -24.01 -16.24
N LYS A 2 44.50 -23.08 -16.82
CA LYS A 2 44.18 -21.63 -16.80
C LYS A 2 42.87 -21.21 -17.49
N ALA A 3 42.50 -21.83 -18.61
CA ALA A 3 41.27 -21.47 -19.34
C ALA A 3 39.98 -21.83 -18.57
N TYR A 4 40.00 -22.95 -17.83
CA TYR A 4 38.85 -23.41 -17.04
C TYR A 4 38.56 -22.50 -15.84
N THR A 5 39.60 -21.96 -15.19
CA THR A 5 39.44 -20.97 -14.12
C THR A 5 38.86 -19.65 -14.63
N TRP A 6 39.29 -19.15 -15.79
CA TRP A 6 38.69 -17.96 -16.40
C TRP A 6 37.23 -18.15 -16.79
N PHE A 7 36.88 -19.33 -17.33
CA PHE A 7 35.50 -19.66 -17.68
C PHE A 7 34.58 -19.73 -16.45
N LEU A 8 35.06 -20.32 -15.35
CA LEU A 8 34.34 -20.34 -14.07
C LEU A 8 34.12 -18.93 -13.51
N ILE A 9 35.13 -18.06 -13.57
CA ILE A 9 35.01 -16.66 -13.12
C ILE A 9 33.96 -15.91 -13.94
N LEU A 10 33.92 -16.11 -15.27
CA LEU A 10 32.92 -15.49 -16.14
C LEU A 10 31.50 -15.98 -15.83
N ILE A 11 31.30 -17.28 -15.61
CA ILE A 11 29.99 -17.83 -15.27
C ILE A 11 29.52 -17.30 -13.91
N VAL A 12 30.38 -17.37 -12.89
CA VAL A 12 30.02 -16.91 -11.54
C VAL A 12 29.77 -15.41 -11.53
N GLY A 13 30.66 -14.63 -12.16
CA GLY A 13 30.50 -13.18 -12.29
C GLY A 13 29.21 -12.79 -13.01
N SER A 14 28.91 -13.43 -14.15
CA SER A 14 27.67 -13.20 -14.89
C SER A 14 26.44 -13.60 -14.09
N PHE A 15 26.45 -14.75 -13.41
CA PHE A 15 25.34 -15.17 -12.57
C PHE A 15 25.10 -14.18 -11.42
N THR A 16 26.15 -13.75 -10.72
CA THR A 16 26.03 -12.77 -9.63
C THR A 16 25.56 -11.41 -10.13
N GLY A 17 26.02 -10.95 -11.30
CA GLY A 17 25.59 -9.69 -11.89
C GLY A 17 24.14 -9.71 -12.38
N CYS A 18 23.67 -10.85 -12.91
CA CYS A 18 22.31 -10.98 -13.44
C CYS A 18 21.27 -11.33 -12.37
N TYR A 19 21.61 -12.17 -11.39
CA TYR A 19 20.66 -12.71 -10.41
C TYR A 19 20.91 -12.27 -8.97
N GLY A 20 22.12 -11.78 -8.65
CA GLY A 20 22.49 -11.42 -7.27
C GLY A 20 21.62 -10.30 -6.71
N ASP A 21 21.36 -9.25 -7.49
CA ASP A 21 20.49 -8.13 -7.08
C ASP A 21 19.06 -8.60 -6.77
N ARG A 22 18.50 -9.49 -7.59
CA ARG A 22 17.16 -10.07 -7.36
C ARG A 22 17.11 -10.93 -6.10
N ILE A 23 18.12 -11.77 -5.87
CA ILE A 23 18.20 -12.62 -4.66
C ILE A 23 18.31 -11.75 -3.42
N LEU A 24 19.22 -10.77 -3.44
CA LEU A 24 19.42 -9.83 -2.33
C LEU A 24 18.16 -9.01 -2.07
N SER A 25 17.52 -8.51 -3.12
CA SER A 25 16.27 -7.76 -3.05
C SER A 25 15.14 -8.56 -2.40
N ASN A 26 14.94 -9.83 -2.79
CA ASN A 26 13.93 -10.69 -2.16
C ASN A 26 14.25 -10.94 -0.68
N LEU A 27 15.50 -11.22 -0.33
CA LEU A 27 15.92 -11.41 1.06
C LEU A 27 15.68 -10.17 1.92
N LEU A 28 16.02 -8.99 1.40
CA LEU A 28 15.77 -7.72 2.06
C LEU A 28 14.26 -7.46 2.20
N PHE A 29 13.49 -7.74 1.16
CA PHE A 29 12.05 -7.55 1.17
C PHE A 29 11.35 -8.44 2.19
N ASP A 30 11.65 -9.74 2.22
CA ASP A 30 11.09 -10.68 3.19
C ASP A 30 11.44 -10.25 4.62
N LYS A 31 12.69 -9.81 4.83
CA LYS A 31 13.10 -9.25 6.12
C LYS A 31 12.25 -8.04 6.49
N TYR A 32 12.10 -7.05 5.60
CA TYR A 32 11.32 -5.85 5.88
C TYR A 32 9.83 -6.11 6.07
N CYS A 33 9.26 -7.08 5.36
CA CYS A 33 7.88 -7.49 5.56
C CYS A 33 7.67 -8.16 6.93
N SER A 34 8.69 -8.85 7.44
CA SER A 34 8.62 -9.58 8.72
C SER A 34 9.01 -8.72 9.93
N GLU A 35 9.48 -7.49 9.72
CA GLU A 35 9.83 -6.57 10.82
C GLU A 35 8.56 -6.03 11.48
N GLU A 36 8.43 -6.28 12.79
CA GLU A 36 7.28 -5.84 13.57
C GLU A 36 7.10 -4.31 13.50
N GLY A 37 5.87 -3.87 13.23
CA GLY A 37 5.53 -2.46 13.11
C GLY A 37 6.00 -1.78 11.82
N ARG A 38 6.65 -2.50 10.91
CA ARG A 38 7.12 -1.93 9.64
C ARG A 38 6.04 -1.87 8.56
N THR A 39 5.12 -2.80 8.57
CA THR A 39 3.99 -2.85 7.63
C THR A 39 2.68 -3.03 8.37
N GLY A 40 1.59 -2.65 7.73
CA GLY A 40 0.25 -2.86 8.25
C GLY A 40 -0.55 -1.61 8.53
N GLN A 41 -1.64 -1.80 9.27
CA GLN A 41 -2.59 -0.76 9.62
C GLN A 41 -2.51 -0.47 11.12
N PHE A 42 -2.33 0.80 11.46
CA PHE A 42 -2.15 1.32 12.80
C PHE A 42 -3.28 2.28 13.09
N ILE A 43 -4.13 1.95 14.06
CA ILE A 43 -5.21 2.81 14.53
C ILE A 43 -4.80 3.40 15.87
N TYR A 44 -4.47 4.69 15.89
CA TYR A 44 -4.05 5.39 17.11
C TYR A 44 -5.26 5.93 17.89
N GLU A 45 -6.30 6.38 17.18
CA GLU A 45 -7.53 6.88 17.77
C GLU A 45 -8.73 6.51 16.89
N ARG A 46 -9.76 5.91 17.50
CA ARG A 46 -11.06 5.72 16.85
C ARG A 46 -11.95 6.93 17.12
N VAL A 47 -12.57 7.47 16.08
CA VAL A 47 -13.37 8.72 16.15
C VAL A 47 -14.83 8.45 15.83
N GLY A 48 -15.71 8.84 16.75
CA GLY A 48 -17.15 8.79 16.55
C GLY A 48 -17.62 10.01 15.74
N LEU A 49 -18.21 9.77 14.59
CA LEU A 49 -18.82 10.78 13.73
C LEU A 49 -20.30 10.95 14.11
N GLY A 50 -20.76 12.21 14.17
CA GLY A 50 -22.18 12.52 14.37
C GLY A 50 -23.01 12.24 13.12
N GLU A 51 -24.34 12.21 13.28
CA GLU A 51 -25.33 11.99 12.22
C GLU A 51 -25.12 12.90 11.01
N GLU A 52 -24.60 14.10 11.25
CA GLU A 52 -24.39 15.12 10.25
C GLU A 52 -23.36 14.74 9.18
N TYR A 53 -22.48 13.78 9.46
CA TYR A 53 -21.49 13.24 8.51
C TYR A 53 -22.06 12.17 7.57
N PHE A 54 -23.28 11.71 7.79
CA PHE A 54 -23.84 10.59 7.03
C PHE A 54 -24.91 11.06 6.05
N ILE A 55 -24.89 10.45 4.86
CA ILE A 55 -25.91 10.65 3.83
C ILE A 55 -26.62 9.32 3.51
N PRO A 56 -27.89 9.36 3.10
CA PRO A 56 -28.57 8.16 2.67
C PRO A 56 -27.87 7.54 1.46
N ILE A 57 -27.71 6.21 1.48
CA ILE A 57 -27.12 5.48 0.36
C ILE A 57 -28.05 5.63 -0.86
N PRO A 58 -27.55 6.11 -2.01
CA PRO A 58 -28.37 6.26 -3.20
C PRO A 58 -28.96 4.91 -3.64
N LYS A 59 -30.29 4.86 -3.80
CA LYS A 59 -31.00 3.66 -4.28
C LYS A 59 -30.82 3.46 -5.79
N ASN A 60 -30.55 4.54 -6.52
CA ASN A 60 -30.36 4.50 -7.96
C ASN A 60 -28.97 3.96 -8.31
N ARG A 61 -28.90 2.89 -9.10
CA ARG A 61 -27.65 2.27 -9.54
C ARG A 61 -26.69 3.27 -10.21
N ARG A 62 -27.22 4.24 -10.98
CA ARG A 62 -26.37 5.25 -11.65
C ARG A 62 -25.70 6.20 -10.67
N GLU A 63 -26.38 6.54 -9.58
CA GLU A 63 -25.85 7.40 -8.54
C GLU A 63 -24.88 6.63 -7.66
N LEU A 64 -25.18 5.37 -7.33
CA LEU A 64 -24.31 4.50 -6.54
C LEU A 64 -22.93 4.30 -7.20
N VAL A 65 -22.86 4.22 -8.52
CA VAL A 65 -21.58 4.12 -9.27
C VAL A 65 -20.74 5.40 -9.14
N ARG A 66 -21.36 6.55 -8.88
CA ARG A 66 -20.66 7.84 -8.72
C ARG A 66 -20.15 8.06 -7.30
N VAL A 67 -20.67 7.33 -6.32
CA VAL A 67 -20.20 7.41 -4.94
C VAL A 67 -18.83 6.76 -4.83
N ASP A 68 -17.91 7.43 -4.15
CA ASP A 68 -16.61 6.84 -3.85
C ASP A 68 -16.73 5.76 -2.76
N ARG A 69 -16.29 4.55 -3.10
CA ARG A 69 -16.34 3.38 -2.22
C ARG A 69 -15.48 3.53 -0.96
N GLY A 70 -14.53 4.46 -0.95
CA GLY A 70 -13.68 4.75 0.20
C GLY A 70 -14.42 5.30 1.42
N TYR A 71 -15.62 5.88 1.23
CA TYR A 71 -16.39 6.53 2.31
C TYR A 71 -17.51 5.65 2.89
N PHE A 72 -17.58 4.38 2.49
CA PHE A 72 -18.47 3.43 3.13
C PHE A 72 -17.83 2.84 4.38
N ILE A 73 -18.61 2.78 5.46
CA ILE A 73 -18.20 2.19 6.74
C ILE A 73 -19.26 1.22 7.26
N ASP A 74 -18.92 0.45 8.31
CA ASP A 74 -19.74 -0.61 8.90
C ASP A 74 -20.22 -1.60 7.82
N ASN A 75 -19.27 -2.20 7.11
CA ASN A 75 -19.56 -3.20 6.06
C ASN A 75 -20.55 -2.67 5.00
N ASP A 76 -20.31 -1.45 4.50
CA ASP A 76 -21.12 -0.80 3.47
C ASP A 76 -22.56 -0.42 3.88
N LYS A 77 -22.89 -0.42 5.19
CA LYS A 77 -24.21 -0.02 5.68
C LYS A 77 -24.38 1.49 5.84
N LEU A 78 -23.27 2.21 6.01
CA LEU A 78 -23.26 3.65 6.21
C LEU A 78 -22.40 4.32 5.14
N LEU A 79 -22.85 5.48 4.66
CA LEU A 79 -22.12 6.29 3.70
C LEU A 79 -21.82 7.66 4.29
N ILE A 80 -20.53 7.98 4.38
CA ILE A 80 -20.04 9.29 4.82
C ILE A 80 -20.20 10.30 3.67
N ASP A 81 -20.66 11.51 3.98
CA ASP A 81 -20.58 12.67 3.09
C ASP A 81 -19.12 13.10 2.94
N GLU A 82 -18.51 12.73 1.81
CA GLU A 82 -17.14 13.12 1.45
C GLU A 82 -16.87 14.61 1.67
N LYS A 83 -17.76 15.49 1.21
CA LYS A 83 -17.51 16.94 1.29
C LYS A 83 -17.50 17.42 2.73
N ARG A 84 -18.32 16.83 3.59
CA ARG A 84 -18.35 17.18 5.00
C ARG A 84 -17.15 16.60 5.74
N PHE A 85 -16.86 15.33 5.49
CA PHE A 85 -15.71 14.64 6.06
C PHE A 85 -14.39 15.36 5.76
N LEU A 86 -14.18 15.77 4.51
CA LEU A 86 -12.97 16.48 4.09
C LEU A 86 -12.85 17.91 4.63
N LYS A 87 -13.87 18.45 5.31
CA LYS A 87 -13.71 19.71 6.04
C LYS A 87 -12.91 19.52 7.32
N ASP A 88 -13.05 18.38 7.96
CA ASP A 88 -12.50 18.13 9.30
C ASP A 88 -11.34 17.15 9.31
N PHE A 89 -11.18 16.35 8.25
CA PHE A 89 -10.12 15.37 8.11
C PHE A 89 -9.33 15.59 6.81
N VAL A 90 -8.04 15.28 6.86
CA VAL A 90 -7.17 15.15 5.70
C VAL A 90 -6.75 13.69 5.60
N TYR A 91 -6.90 13.11 4.42
CA TYR A 91 -6.14 11.93 4.06
C TYR A 91 -4.87 12.40 3.35
N SER A 92 -3.70 11.95 3.79
CA SER A 92 -2.48 12.21 3.04
C SER A 92 -2.46 11.29 1.82
N ASP A 93 -2.15 11.87 0.65
CA ASP A 93 -1.71 11.08 -0.50
C ASP A 93 -0.47 10.28 -0.12
N THR A 94 -0.34 9.12 -0.75
CA THR A 94 0.66 8.11 -0.48
C THR A 94 2.06 8.70 -0.43
N ARG A 95 2.72 8.68 0.73
CA ARG A 95 4.13 9.05 0.84
C ARG A 95 4.99 7.87 0.44
N GLU A 96 5.75 8.03 -0.64
CA GLU A 96 6.73 7.05 -1.10
C GLU A 96 8.10 7.30 -0.44
N ILE A 97 8.68 6.26 0.14
CA ILE A 97 9.99 6.28 0.79
C ILE A 97 10.82 5.13 0.26
N LEU A 98 11.92 5.43 -0.42
CA LEU A 98 12.89 4.42 -0.84
C LEU A 98 13.62 3.86 0.40
N ILE A 99 13.47 2.55 0.63
CA ILE A 99 14.10 1.84 1.75
C ILE A 99 15.40 1.16 1.31
N SER A 100 15.43 0.59 0.10
CA SER A 100 16.59 -0.14 -0.43
C SER A 100 16.82 0.23 -1.88
N GLN A 101 18.08 0.45 -2.25
CA GLN A 101 18.48 0.63 -3.65
C GLN A 101 18.65 -0.71 -4.40
N PHE A 102 18.95 -1.80 -3.68
CA PHE A 102 19.07 -3.15 -4.25
C PHE A 102 17.69 -3.75 -4.44
N GLY A 103 17.35 -4.02 -5.71
CA GLY A 103 15.98 -4.19 -6.18
C GLY A 103 14.99 -3.26 -5.50
N PRO A 104 14.86 -2.01 -6.01
CA PRO A 104 14.26 -0.90 -5.29
C PRO A 104 13.04 -1.30 -4.47
N ILE A 105 13.16 -1.09 -3.16
CA ILE A 105 12.08 -1.38 -2.21
C ILE A 105 11.55 -0.05 -1.71
N TYR A 106 10.26 0.17 -1.89
CA TYR A 106 9.58 1.38 -1.48
C TYR A 106 8.61 1.08 -0.34
N SER A 107 8.52 1.99 0.61
CA SER A 107 7.42 2.08 1.57
C SER A 107 6.44 3.13 1.12
N TYR A 108 5.18 2.76 1.15
CA TYR A 108 4.05 3.63 0.87
C TYR A 108 3.24 3.81 2.15
N GLU A 109 3.06 5.06 2.52
CA GLU A 109 2.37 5.44 3.75
C GLU A 109 1.15 6.30 3.46
N ASN A 110 0.00 5.86 3.98
CA ASN A 110 -1.26 6.60 3.98
C ASN A 110 -1.61 6.97 5.41
N THR A 111 -2.06 8.20 5.65
CA THR A 111 -2.44 8.67 6.99
C THR A 111 -3.80 9.38 6.95
N VAL A 112 -4.52 9.27 8.06
CA VAL A 112 -5.72 10.08 8.33
C VAL A 112 -5.39 11.03 9.47
N VAL A 113 -5.57 12.33 9.21
CA VAL A 113 -5.23 13.41 10.13
C VAL A 113 -6.47 14.24 10.42
N ARG A 114 -6.75 14.49 11.69
CA ARG A 114 -7.79 15.43 12.12
C ARG A 114 -7.27 16.86 12.03
N LYS A 115 -8.00 17.74 11.34
CA LYS A 115 -7.58 19.12 11.07
C LYS A 115 -7.63 20.02 12.30
N SER A 116 -8.53 19.76 13.24
CA SER A 116 -8.72 20.63 14.41
C SER A 116 -7.48 20.69 15.30
N ASP A 117 -6.69 19.61 15.36
CA ASP A 117 -5.52 19.46 16.23
C ASP A 117 -4.30 18.87 15.52
N ASN A 118 -4.36 18.69 14.19
CA ASN A 118 -3.33 18.03 13.37
C ASN A 118 -2.91 16.64 13.90
N LYS A 119 -3.79 15.94 14.61
CA LYS A 119 -3.49 14.63 15.17
C LYS A 119 -3.64 13.55 14.11
N VAL A 120 -2.63 12.68 13.99
CA VAL A 120 -2.71 11.46 13.17
C VAL A 120 -3.60 10.45 13.91
N LEU A 121 -4.74 10.12 13.32
CA LEU A 121 -5.71 9.18 13.88
C LEU A 121 -5.37 7.74 13.51
N SER A 122 -4.90 7.55 12.28
CA SER A 122 -4.52 6.23 11.77
C SER A 122 -3.53 6.33 10.62
N LYS A 123 -2.84 5.22 10.38
CA LYS A 123 -1.80 5.07 9.37
C LYS A 123 -1.85 3.67 8.75
N LYS A 124 -1.58 3.56 7.46
CA LYS A 124 -1.40 2.29 6.75
C LYS A 124 -0.08 2.33 5.99
N ILE A 125 0.75 1.31 6.19
CA ILE A 125 2.05 1.16 5.56
C ILE A 125 2.06 -0.13 4.76
N PHE A 126 2.51 -0.06 3.50
CA PHE A 126 2.79 -1.25 2.70
C PHE A 126 4.11 -1.08 1.96
N LEU A 127 4.76 -2.20 1.65
CA LEU A 127 6.01 -2.21 0.90
C LEU A 127 5.78 -2.77 -0.50
N VAL A 128 6.55 -2.24 -1.45
CA VAL A 128 6.62 -2.73 -2.82
C VAL A 128 8.07 -3.02 -3.16
N ASN A 129 8.33 -4.20 -3.70
CA ASN A 129 9.63 -4.59 -4.21
C ASN A 129 9.62 -4.59 -5.74
N GLU A 130 10.47 -3.77 -6.36
CA GLU A 130 10.68 -3.74 -7.81
C GLU A 130 11.70 -4.79 -8.31
N LYS A 131 12.21 -5.70 -7.47
CA LYS A 131 12.98 -6.91 -7.85
C LYS A 131 14.23 -6.75 -8.71
N GLY A 132 14.79 -5.54 -8.84
CA GLY A 132 16.12 -5.34 -9.39
C GLY A 132 16.23 -4.45 -10.62
N TRP A 133 17.46 -4.11 -11.00
CA TRP A 133 17.75 -3.29 -12.17
C TRP A 133 17.28 -3.89 -13.51
N LEU A 134 17.27 -5.23 -13.63
CA LEU A 134 16.77 -5.95 -14.83
C LEU A 134 15.24 -6.10 -14.85
N PHE A 135 14.55 -5.73 -13.78
CA PHE A 135 13.10 -5.85 -13.69
C PHE A 135 12.35 -4.94 -14.69
N ARG A 136 12.90 -3.76 -14.95
CA ARG A 136 12.37 -2.84 -15.99
C ARG A 136 12.46 -3.44 -17.39
N GLN A 137 13.31 -4.44 -17.61
CA GLN A 137 13.46 -5.15 -18.88
C GLN A 137 12.59 -6.40 -18.94
N SER A 138 11.32 -6.32 -18.52
CA SER A 138 10.37 -7.40 -18.78
C SER A 138 10.23 -7.57 -20.29
N ILE A 139 11.02 -8.48 -20.88
CA ILE A 139 10.97 -8.86 -22.30
C ILE A 139 9.58 -9.44 -22.68
N LEU A 140 8.69 -9.64 -21.69
CA LEU A 140 7.34 -10.20 -21.82
C LEU A 140 6.25 -9.44 -21.06
N TRP A 141 6.40 -8.14 -20.78
CA TRP A 141 5.34 -7.30 -20.17
C TRP A 141 4.82 -7.75 -18.78
N VAL A 142 5.54 -8.60 -18.06
CA VAL A 142 5.15 -8.99 -16.71
C VAL A 142 5.80 -8.04 -15.71
N ALA A 143 5.04 -7.06 -15.24
CA ALA A 143 5.39 -6.28 -14.05
C ALA A 143 5.23 -7.20 -12.81
N VAL A 144 6.33 -7.80 -12.38
CA VAL A 144 6.43 -8.66 -11.18
C VAL A 144 6.86 -7.86 -9.93
N GLY A 145 6.16 -6.76 -9.60
CA GLY A 145 6.36 -6.13 -8.30
C GLY A 145 5.80 -7.05 -7.23
N ASP A 146 6.51 -7.24 -6.10
CA ASP A 146 5.96 -8.00 -4.96
C ASP A 146 5.49 -7.05 -3.86
N HIS A 147 4.41 -7.46 -3.18
CA HIS A 147 3.88 -6.82 -1.98
C HIS A 147 4.02 -7.77 -0.79
N CYS A 148 4.09 -7.23 0.43
CA CYS A 148 4.17 -8.05 1.63
C CYS A 148 2.94 -8.97 1.78
N PRO A 149 3.13 -10.28 2.09
CA PRO A 149 2.06 -11.27 2.09
C PRO A 149 1.06 -11.13 3.24
N GLU A 150 1.46 -10.60 4.40
CA GLU A 150 0.61 -10.54 5.61
C GLU A 150 -0.55 -9.54 5.53
N TYR A 151 -0.56 -8.64 4.54
CA TYR A 151 -1.65 -7.69 4.31
C TYR A 151 -2.41 -7.95 3.01
N ARG A 152 -2.41 -9.22 2.53
CA ARG A 152 -3.28 -9.75 1.47
C ARG A 152 -4.74 -9.87 1.93
N GLY A 153 -5.34 -8.79 2.43
CA GLY A 153 -6.80 -8.70 2.48
C GLY A 153 -7.32 -8.56 1.06
N ASN A 154 -7.57 -9.66 0.33
CA ASN A 154 -8.22 -9.72 -1.00
C ASN A 154 -7.97 -8.52 -1.93
N LEU A 155 -6.73 -8.03 -2.01
CA LEU A 155 -6.34 -6.95 -2.90
C LEU A 155 -6.07 -7.55 -4.28
N VAL A 156 -7.16 -7.83 -4.99
CA VAL A 156 -7.09 -7.97 -6.44
C VAL A 156 -6.69 -6.60 -6.98
N VAL A 157 -5.47 -6.55 -7.48
CA VAL A 157 -4.85 -5.46 -8.24
C VAL A 157 -5.80 -5.00 -9.34
N LYS A 158 -6.65 -4.02 -9.04
CA LYS A 158 -7.39 -3.19 -9.99
C LYS A 158 -7.78 -1.91 -9.26
N SER A 159 -7.08 -0.82 -9.58
CA SER A 159 -7.32 0.55 -9.10
C SER A 159 -7.02 0.78 -7.60
N GLU A 160 -5.73 0.81 -7.27
CA GLU A 160 -5.14 0.80 -5.91
C GLU A 160 -5.18 2.13 -5.12
N SER A 161 -6.00 3.13 -5.47
CA SER A 161 -6.18 4.26 -4.55
C SER A 161 -7.43 4.07 -3.67
N LYS A 162 -8.60 3.83 -4.26
CA LYS A 162 -9.89 3.97 -3.54
C LYS A 162 -10.18 2.86 -2.53
N THR A 163 -9.85 1.61 -2.83
CA THR A 163 -10.08 0.46 -1.93
C THR A 163 -9.14 0.47 -0.73
N PHE A 164 -7.91 0.99 -0.90
CA PHE A 164 -6.92 1.03 0.18
C PHE A 164 -7.33 1.97 1.32
N TYR A 165 -8.00 3.07 0.97
CA TYR A 165 -8.53 4.03 1.94
C TYR A 165 -9.75 3.52 2.68
N LYS A 166 -10.57 2.67 2.05
CA LYS A 166 -11.79 2.13 2.65
C LYS A 166 -11.51 1.47 4.00
N ASP A 167 -10.59 0.52 4.04
CA ASP A 167 -10.25 -0.19 5.29
C ASP A 167 -9.68 0.76 6.35
N LEU A 168 -8.95 1.80 5.91
CA LEU A 168 -8.38 2.79 6.82
C LEU A 168 -9.48 3.64 7.46
N ILE A 169 -10.43 4.12 6.66
CA ILE A 169 -11.57 4.91 7.13
C ILE A 169 -12.50 4.06 7.99
N ASP A 170 -12.88 2.86 7.53
CA ASP A 170 -13.81 1.95 8.22
C ASP A 170 -13.32 1.55 9.62
N ASN A 171 -12.01 1.31 9.77
CA ASN A 171 -11.43 0.97 11.07
C ASN A 171 -11.18 2.20 11.98
N THR A 172 -11.06 3.40 11.40
CA THR A 172 -10.80 4.63 12.16
C THR A 172 -12.09 5.28 12.67
N PHE A 173 -13.14 5.29 11.86
CA PHE A 173 -14.37 6.00 12.16
C PHE A 173 -15.51 5.06 12.51
N TYR A 174 -16.42 5.53 13.34
CA TYR A 174 -17.68 4.85 13.63
C TYR A 174 -18.78 5.88 13.81
N LYS A 175 -20.03 5.44 13.75
CA LYS A 175 -21.19 6.29 14.01
C LYS A 175 -21.44 6.39 15.52
N LYS A 176 -21.47 7.61 16.06
CA LYS A 176 -21.73 7.89 17.48
C LYS A 176 -23.21 7.81 17.83
#